data_AF-A0A258ZYJ4-F1
#
_entry.id   AF-A0A258ZYJ4-F1
#
_cell.length_a   1.000
_cell.length_b   1.000
_cell.length_c   1.000
_cell.angle_alpha   90.00
_cell.angle_beta   90.00
_cell.angle_gamma   90.00
#
_symmetry.space_group_name_H-M   'P 1'
#
loop_
_entity.id
_entity.type
_entity.pdbx_description
1 polymer ?
#
loop_
_entity_poly.entity_id
_entity_poly.type
_entity_poly.pdbx_seq_one_letter_code
_entity_poly.pdbx_strand_id
1 'polypeptide(L)'
;TAGIGGGIHFALPIEWLASLEKQPEITEFPIQGKALWEEDEDKKPFYMQAAVPESRKDWPKLAEVAQKWTASEPKVAEAHYTLGIAMEKLNKADLAAKAFEQAFALDANNYDALVHIGLIAKSQGDTAEMHRVQVALANINEDLANEYAELLGCSKSC
;
A
#
# COMPACT_ATOMS: atom_id res chain seq x y z
N THR A 1 0.96 18.37 -19.98
CA THR A 1 2.38 18.37 -19.54
C THR A 1 2.42 18.48 -18.03
N ALA A 2 2.23 17.36 -17.32
CA ALA A 2 1.99 17.40 -15.88
C ALA A 2 2.75 16.25 -15.18
N GLY A 3 3.80 16.62 -14.45
CA GLY A 3 4.37 15.78 -13.40
C GLY A 3 3.52 15.95 -12.15
N ILE A 4 2.88 14.87 -11.71
CA ILE A 4 1.99 14.86 -10.54
C ILE A 4 2.89 14.72 -9.31
N GLY A 5 3.38 15.86 -8.82
CA GLY A 5 3.95 16.01 -7.49
C GLY A 5 3.04 16.95 -6.69
N GLY A 6 2.01 16.40 -6.06
CA GLY A 6 1.14 17.18 -5.18
C GLY A 6 1.95 17.66 -3.97
N GLY A 7 2.22 18.96 -3.89
CA GLY A 7 2.78 19.57 -2.69
C GLY A 7 1.78 19.42 -1.55
N ILE A 8 2.22 18.87 -0.42
CA ILE A 8 1.41 18.85 0.80
C ILE A 8 1.41 20.29 1.34
N HIS A 9 0.32 21.00 1.13
CA HIS A 9 0.16 22.37 1.63
C HIS A 9 -0.59 22.33 2.96
N PHE A 10 0.07 22.78 4.03
CA PHE A 10 -0.59 23.02 5.31
C PHE A 10 -1.05 24.47 5.37
N ALA A 11 -2.34 24.69 5.61
CA ALA A 11 -2.91 26.00 5.85
C ALA A 11 -3.21 26.16 7.34
N LEU A 12 -2.60 27.16 7.98
CA LEU A 12 -2.88 27.54 9.36
C LEU A 12 -3.76 28.79 9.35
N PRO A 13 -4.90 28.81 10.07
CA PRO A 13 -5.70 30.01 10.25
C PRO A 13 -4.86 31.17 10.81
N ILE A 14 -5.05 32.38 10.29
CA ILE A 14 -4.29 33.57 10.72
C ILE A 14 -4.55 33.88 12.22
N GLU A 15 -5.74 33.53 12.70
CA GLU A 15 -6.15 33.67 14.09
C GLU A 15 -5.34 32.76 15.03
N TRP A 16 -4.94 31.58 14.57
CA TRP A 16 -4.08 30.67 15.34
C TRP A 16 -2.68 31.26 15.49
N LEU A 17 -2.12 31.82 14.42
CA LEU A 17 -0.82 32.51 14.47
C LEU A 17 -0.86 33.70 15.44
N ALA A 18 -1.90 34.54 15.36
CA ALA A 18 -2.09 35.68 16.26
C ALA A 18 -2.29 35.27 17.73
N SER A 19 -2.79 34.05 17.98
CA SER A 19 -2.89 33.49 19.33
C SER A 19 -1.57 32.87 19.81
N LEU A 20 -0.79 32.24 18.92
CA LEU A 20 0.49 31.61 19.24
C LEU A 20 1.58 32.64 19.55
N GLU A 21 1.58 33.78 18.85
CA GLU A 21 2.52 34.89 19.09
C GLU A 21 2.44 35.45 20.52
N LYS A 22 1.28 35.32 21.17
CA LYS A 22 1.05 35.79 22.54
C LYS A 22 1.44 34.76 23.61
N GLN A 23 1.74 33.53 23.21
CA GLN A 23 2.15 32.47 24.14
C GLN A 23 3.65 32.60 24.43
N PRO A 24 4.09 32.24 25.64
CA PRO A 24 5.51 32.20 25.94
C PRO A 24 6.23 31.21 25.02
N GLU A 25 7.45 31.56 24.61
CA GLU A 25 8.28 30.68 23.79
C GLU A 25 8.58 29.39 24.57
N ILE A 26 8.18 28.26 23.98
CA ILE A 26 8.47 26.95 24.53
C ILE A 26 9.83 26.51 23.97
N THR A 27 10.88 26.65 24.77
CA THR A 27 12.24 26.22 24.41
C THR A 27 12.52 24.76 24.77
N GLU A 28 11.70 24.18 25.64
CA GLU A 28 11.78 22.78 26.03
C GLU A 28 10.75 21.97 25.24
N PHE A 29 11.23 21.02 24.45
CA PHE A 29 10.36 20.15 23.67
C PHE A 29 9.43 19.37 24.63
N PRO A 30 8.10 19.44 24.45
CA PRO A 30 7.15 19.05 25.49
C PRO A 30 7.05 17.52 25.70
N ILE A 31 7.69 16.73 24.85
CA ILE A 31 7.72 15.27 24.98
C ILE A 31 9.09 14.81 25.48
N GLN A 32 9.06 13.92 26.47
CA GLN A 32 10.23 13.20 26.96
C GLN A 32 10.29 11.83 26.30
N GLY A 33 11.45 11.49 25.72
CA GLY A 33 11.66 10.23 25.01
C GLY A 33 11.92 10.45 23.52
N LYS A 34 12.11 9.34 22.80
CA LYS A 34 12.27 9.34 21.35
C LYS A 34 10.91 9.35 20.68
N ALA A 35 10.77 10.11 19.60
CA ALA A 35 9.63 9.97 18.72
C ALA A 35 9.68 8.62 17.98
N LEU A 36 8.54 8.19 17.46
CA LEU A 36 8.40 6.90 16.78
C LEU A 36 9.40 6.70 15.63
N TRP A 37 9.71 7.77 14.88
CA TRP A 37 10.67 7.73 13.77
C TRP A 37 12.14 7.77 14.23
N GLU A 38 12.40 8.10 15.50
CA GLU A 38 13.74 8.14 16.12
C GLU A 38 14.11 6.83 16.84
N GLU A 39 13.15 5.91 16.96
CA GLU A 39 13.39 4.57 17.49
C GLU A 39 14.31 3.75 16.59
N ASP A 40 14.89 2.71 17.18
CA ASP A 40 15.65 1.71 16.43
C ASP A 40 14.71 0.97 15.47
N GLU A 41 15.20 0.57 14.28
CA GLU A 41 14.36 0.04 13.21
C GLU A 41 13.52 -1.17 13.64
N ASP A 42 14.08 -2.04 14.47
CA ASP A 42 13.43 -3.24 15.02
C ASP A 42 12.28 -2.94 15.99
N LYS A 43 12.24 -1.72 16.55
CA LYS A 43 11.20 -1.28 17.48
C LYS A 43 10.08 -0.49 16.79
N LYS A 44 10.29 -0.09 15.55
CA LYS A 44 9.27 0.63 14.78
C LYS A 44 8.12 -0.32 14.41
N PRO A 45 6.91 0.20 14.20
CA PRO A 45 5.82 -0.58 13.62
C PRO A 45 6.20 -1.15 12.26
N PHE A 46 5.65 -2.32 11.91
CA PHE A 46 6.03 -3.02 10.69
C PHE A 46 5.78 -2.20 9.40
N TYR A 47 4.73 -1.37 9.35
CA TYR A 47 4.50 -0.49 8.19
C TYR A 47 5.66 0.49 7.95
N MET A 48 6.31 0.98 9.03
CA MET A 48 7.50 1.82 8.91
C MET A 48 8.73 1.01 8.49
N GLN A 49 8.88 -0.18 9.07
CA GLN A 49 9.95 -1.11 8.68
C GLN A 49 9.87 -1.54 7.21
N ALA A 50 8.65 -1.61 6.65
CA ALA A 50 8.40 -1.96 5.26
C ALA A 50 8.61 -0.77 4.30
N ALA A 51 8.28 0.45 4.74
CA ALA A 51 8.39 1.65 3.90
C ALA A 51 9.81 1.91 3.39
N VAL A 52 10.84 1.71 4.23
CA VAL A 52 12.25 1.92 3.85
C VAL A 52 12.74 0.95 2.76
N PRO A 53 12.64 -0.38 2.92
CA PRO A 53 13.05 -1.32 1.89
C PRO A 53 12.18 -1.19 0.62
N GLU A 54 10.89 -0.89 0.75
CA GLU A 54 10.02 -0.62 -0.41
C GLU A 54 10.51 0.60 -1.22
N SER A 55 10.75 1.72 -0.54
CA SER A 55 11.29 2.94 -1.16
C SER A 55 12.64 2.70 -1.85
N ARG A 56 13.49 1.86 -1.24
CA ARG A 56 14.79 1.47 -1.79
C ARG A 56 14.72 0.36 -2.84
N LYS A 57 13.53 -0.21 -3.09
CA LYS A 57 13.32 -1.39 -3.95
C LYS A 57 14.14 -2.61 -3.51
N ASP A 58 14.43 -2.70 -2.22
CA ASP A 58 15.05 -3.87 -1.59
C ASP A 58 13.97 -4.92 -1.31
N TRP A 59 13.54 -5.61 -2.37
CA TRP A 59 12.46 -6.59 -2.33
C TRP A 59 12.76 -7.80 -1.42
N PRO A 60 14.01 -8.33 -1.35
CA PRO A 60 14.34 -9.36 -0.37
C PRO A 60 14.11 -8.90 1.07
N LYS A 61 14.54 -7.67 1.41
CA LYS A 61 14.33 -7.14 2.75
C LYS A 61 12.85 -6.85 3.02
N LEU A 62 12.13 -6.32 2.04
CA LEU A 62 10.69 -6.10 2.14
C LEU A 62 9.94 -7.41 2.41
N ALA A 63 10.30 -8.49 1.71
CA ALA A 63 9.72 -9.81 1.94
C ALA A 63 9.99 -10.31 3.36
N GLU A 64 11.20 -10.12 3.90
CA GLU A 64 11.53 -10.51 5.28
C GLU A 64 10.65 -9.76 6.30
N VAL A 65 10.52 -8.44 6.15
CA VAL A 65 9.70 -7.61 7.02
C VAL A 65 8.23 -7.99 6.90
N ALA A 66 7.70 -8.14 5.69
CA ALA A 66 6.30 -8.49 5.45
C ALA A 66 5.96 -9.90 5.95
N GLN A 67 6.89 -10.86 5.88
CA GLN A 67 6.70 -12.19 6.49
C GLN A 67 6.63 -12.12 8.02
N LYS A 68 7.48 -11.32 8.65
CA LYS A 68 7.40 -11.08 10.12
C LYS A 68 6.10 -10.38 10.48
N TRP A 69 5.66 -9.43 9.65
CA TRP A 69 4.43 -8.68 9.86
C TRP A 69 3.20 -9.60 9.76
N THR A 70 3.07 -10.39 8.70
CA THR A 70 1.95 -11.34 8.54
C THR A 70 1.94 -12.43 9.61
N ALA A 71 3.10 -12.84 10.14
CA ALA A 71 3.18 -13.78 11.27
C ALA A 71 2.73 -13.15 12.60
N SER A 72 3.07 -11.87 12.83
CA SER A 72 2.76 -11.18 14.09
C SER A 72 1.33 -10.64 14.09
N GLU A 73 0.85 -10.14 12.95
CA GLU A 73 -0.43 -9.47 12.76
C GLU A 73 -1.19 -10.08 11.57
N PRO A 74 -1.65 -11.35 11.67
CA PRO A 74 -2.18 -12.10 10.52
C PRO A 74 -3.48 -11.55 9.94
N LYS A 75 -4.16 -10.63 10.64
CA LYS A 75 -5.44 -10.02 10.23
C LYS A 75 -5.29 -8.61 9.65
N VAL A 76 -4.07 -8.16 9.40
CA VAL A 76 -3.81 -6.86 8.79
C VAL A 76 -3.68 -7.04 7.28
N ALA A 77 -4.64 -6.50 6.52
CA ALA A 77 -4.66 -6.62 5.06
C ALA A 77 -3.39 -6.02 4.42
N GLU A 78 -2.92 -4.89 4.94
CA GLU A 78 -1.70 -4.22 4.47
C GLU A 78 -0.46 -5.12 4.58
N ALA A 79 -0.32 -5.92 5.64
CA ALA A 79 0.80 -6.84 5.80
C ALA A 79 0.85 -7.88 4.67
N HIS A 80 -0.30 -8.45 4.30
CA HIS A 80 -0.42 -9.40 3.20
C HIS A 80 -0.25 -8.71 1.84
N TYR A 81 -0.74 -7.49 1.69
CA TYR A 81 -0.57 -6.70 0.47
C TYR A 81 0.92 -6.40 0.22
N THR A 82 1.64 -5.91 1.23
CA THR A 82 3.09 -5.67 1.18
C THR A 82 3.86 -6.95 0.86
N LEU A 83 3.44 -8.10 1.43
CA LEU A 83 4.03 -9.39 1.08
C LEU A 83 3.79 -9.73 -0.40
N GLY A 84 2.59 -9.47 -0.93
CA GLY A 84 2.25 -9.63 -2.33
C GLY A 84 3.17 -8.81 -3.25
N ILE A 85 3.33 -7.52 -2.95
CA ILE A 85 4.25 -6.63 -3.69
C ILE A 85 5.68 -7.17 -3.67
N ALA A 86 6.19 -7.54 -2.49
CA ALA A 86 7.54 -8.07 -2.37
C ALA A 86 7.74 -9.35 -3.20
N MET A 87 6.78 -10.28 -3.17
CA MET A 87 6.84 -11.53 -3.93
C MET A 87 6.72 -11.30 -5.43
N GLU A 88 5.86 -10.36 -5.87
CA GLU A 88 5.70 -9.99 -7.27
C GLU A 88 7.02 -9.44 -7.82
N LYS A 89 7.65 -8.50 -7.13
CA LYS A 89 8.94 -7.92 -7.55
C LYS A 89 10.12 -8.89 -7.49
N LEU A 90 9.97 -9.98 -6.73
CA LEU A 90 10.90 -11.12 -6.73
C LEU A 90 10.57 -12.19 -7.78
N ASN A 91 9.62 -11.93 -8.70
CA ASN A 91 9.15 -12.85 -9.73
C ASN A 91 8.55 -14.16 -9.18
N LYS A 92 8.00 -14.13 -7.97
CA LYS A 92 7.32 -15.26 -7.33
C LYS A 92 5.80 -15.11 -7.47
N ALA A 93 5.33 -15.13 -8.71
CA ALA A 93 3.95 -14.86 -9.09
C ALA A 93 2.91 -15.63 -8.26
N ASP A 94 3.08 -16.94 -8.07
CA ASP A 94 2.13 -17.77 -7.33
C ASP A 94 2.03 -17.38 -5.85
N LEU A 95 3.15 -16.95 -5.24
CA LEU A 95 3.16 -16.49 -3.86
C LEU A 95 2.58 -15.09 -3.73
N ALA A 96 2.81 -14.24 -4.73
CA ALA A 96 2.24 -12.90 -4.79
C ALA A 96 0.72 -12.96 -4.87
N ALA A 97 0.17 -13.77 -5.80
CA ALA A 97 -1.27 -13.95 -5.96
C ALA A 97 -1.94 -14.40 -4.65
N LYS A 98 -1.39 -15.40 -3.97
CA LYS A 98 -1.90 -15.87 -2.66
C LYS A 98 -1.89 -14.78 -1.59
N ALA A 99 -0.84 -13.96 -1.54
CA ALA A 99 -0.75 -12.87 -0.57
C ALA A 99 -1.77 -11.76 -0.87
N PHE A 100 -1.96 -11.41 -2.14
CA PHE A 100 -3.01 -10.47 -2.55
C PHE A 100 -4.42 -11.01 -2.29
N GLU A 101 -4.66 -12.30 -2.49
CA GLU A 101 -5.94 -12.94 -2.14
C GLU A 101 -6.24 -12.81 -0.65
N GLN A 102 -5.24 -13.03 0.22
CA GLN A 102 -5.40 -12.83 1.66
C GLN A 102 -5.65 -11.36 2.01
N ALA A 103 -4.95 -10.42 1.37
CA ALA A 103 -5.16 -9.00 1.58
C ALA A 103 -6.61 -8.60 1.26
N PHE A 104 -7.12 -9.02 0.10
CA PHE A 104 -8.50 -8.75 -0.31
C PHE A 104 -9.54 -9.45 0.57
N ALA A 105 -9.25 -10.67 1.03
CA ALA A 105 -10.14 -11.39 1.95
C ALA A 105 -10.27 -10.71 3.32
N LEU A 106 -9.22 -10.02 3.77
CA LEU A 106 -9.19 -9.27 5.03
C LEU A 106 -9.81 -7.87 4.88
N ASP A 107 -9.62 -7.22 3.74
CA ASP A 107 -10.23 -5.94 3.41
C ASP A 107 -10.69 -5.90 1.94
N ALA A 108 -12.00 -6.04 1.74
CA ALA A 108 -12.61 -6.00 0.42
C ALA A 108 -12.54 -4.61 -0.26
N ASN A 109 -12.15 -3.56 0.48
CA ASN A 109 -11.89 -2.25 -0.10
C ASN A 109 -10.48 -2.14 -0.69
N ASN A 110 -9.59 -3.11 -0.44
CA ASN A 110 -8.29 -3.18 -1.06
C ASN A 110 -8.40 -3.79 -2.48
N TYR A 111 -9.10 -3.09 -3.38
CA TYR A 111 -9.28 -3.52 -4.77
C TYR A 111 -7.96 -3.50 -5.56
N ASP A 112 -6.95 -2.76 -5.10
CA ASP A 112 -5.60 -2.79 -5.67
C ASP A 112 -5.02 -4.21 -5.63
N ALA A 113 -5.30 -4.98 -4.57
CA ALA A 113 -4.90 -6.39 -4.49
C ALA A 113 -5.51 -7.23 -5.64
N LEU A 114 -6.77 -6.99 -6.01
CA LEU A 114 -7.41 -7.66 -7.15
C LEU A 114 -6.76 -7.27 -8.49
N VAL A 115 -6.44 -5.98 -8.66
CA VAL A 115 -5.73 -5.49 -9.86
C VAL A 115 -4.38 -6.20 -10.01
N HIS A 116 -3.62 -6.34 -8.92
CA HIS A 116 -2.35 -7.08 -8.95
C HIS A 116 -2.52 -8.56 -9.30
N ILE A 117 -3.56 -9.24 -8.79
CA ILE A 117 -3.89 -10.62 -9.19
C ILE A 117 -4.17 -10.69 -10.70
N GLY A 118 -4.96 -9.74 -11.23
CA GLY A 118 -5.26 -9.66 -12.65
C GLY A 118 -4.04 -9.41 -13.54
N LEU A 119 -3.12 -8.56 -13.10
CA LEU A 119 -1.84 -8.32 -13.79
C LEU A 119 -0.95 -9.57 -13.81
N ILE A 120 -0.89 -10.29 -12.69
CA ILE A 120 -0.20 -11.58 -12.60
C ILE A 120 -0.84 -12.58 -13.57
N ALA A 121 -2.16 -12.72 -13.56
CA ALA A 121 -2.90 -13.60 -14.45
C ALA A 121 -2.63 -13.28 -15.93
N LYS A 122 -2.63 -11.99 -16.31
CA LYS A 122 -2.27 -11.56 -17.67
C LYS A 122 -0.85 -11.98 -18.04
N SER A 123 0.12 -11.84 -17.13
CA SER A 123 1.51 -12.24 -17.38
C SER A 123 1.66 -13.76 -17.60
N GLN A 124 0.78 -14.54 -16.98
CA GLN A 124 0.72 -16.00 -17.10
C GLN A 124 -0.16 -16.47 -18.27
N GLY A 125 -0.92 -15.57 -18.90
CA GLY A 125 -1.89 -15.90 -19.94
C GLY A 125 -3.17 -16.56 -19.39
N ASP A 126 -3.44 -16.43 -18.09
CA ASP A 126 -4.65 -16.97 -17.45
C ASP A 126 -5.84 -16.04 -17.67
N THR A 127 -6.51 -16.23 -18.80
CA THR A 127 -7.69 -15.44 -19.17
C THR A 127 -8.89 -15.71 -18.28
N ALA A 128 -8.98 -16.89 -17.66
CA ALA A 128 -10.08 -17.22 -16.76
C ALA A 128 -9.97 -16.39 -15.48
N GLU A 129 -8.76 -16.28 -14.93
CA GLU A 129 -8.50 -15.49 -13.73
C GLU A 129 -8.62 -13.98 -14.00
N MET A 130 -8.17 -13.52 -15.18
CA MET A 130 -8.41 -12.15 -15.62
C MET A 130 -9.90 -11.79 -15.63
N HIS A 131 -10.75 -12.68 -16.17
CA HIS A 131 -12.19 -12.50 -16.21
C HIS A 131 -12.81 -12.51 -14.81
N ARG A 132 -12.34 -13.40 -13.92
CA ARG A 132 -12.77 -13.45 -12.52
C ARG A 132 -12.54 -12.10 -11.83
N VAL A 133 -11.35 -11.51 -12.03
CA VAL A 133 -10.99 -10.19 -11.48
C VAL A 133 -11.87 -9.10 -12.08
N GLN A 134 -12.11 -9.10 -13.40
CA GLN A 134 -13.01 -8.14 -14.05
C GLN A 134 -14.40 -8.13 -13.40
N VAL A 135 -14.98 -9.32 -13.21
CA VAL A 135 -16.31 -9.47 -12.59
C VAL A 135 -16.27 -9.04 -11.12
N ALA A 136 -15.23 -9.38 -10.38
CA ALA A 136 -15.08 -8.98 -8.98
C ALA A 136 -15.01 -7.46 -8.83
N LEU A 137 -14.22 -6.78 -9.67
CA LEU A 137 -14.13 -5.32 -9.68
C LEU A 137 -15.47 -4.67 -10.08
N ALA A 138 -16.16 -5.22 -11.08
CA ALA A 138 -17.46 -4.70 -11.53
C ALA A 138 -18.54 -4.78 -10.44
N ASN A 139 -18.49 -5.80 -9.58
CA ASN A 139 -19.38 -5.92 -8.43
C ASN A 139 -19.11 -4.89 -7.32
N ILE A 140 -17.89 -4.35 -7.26
CA ILE A 140 -17.52 -3.27 -6.33
C ILE A 140 -17.89 -1.93 -6.94
N ASN A 141 -17.40 -1.66 -8.16
CA ASN A 141 -17.67 -0.45 -8.92
C ASN A 141 -17.40 -0.71 -10.42
N GLU A 142 -18.37 -0.38 -11.27
CA GLU A 142 -18.25 -0.49 -12.73
C GLU A 142 -17.07 0.32 -13.29
N ASP A 143 -16.76 1.49 -12.74
CA ASP A 143 -15.64 2.32 -13.16
C ASP A 143 -14.28 1.65 -12.90
N LEU A 144 -14.13 0.94 -11.78
CA LEU A 144 -12.91 0.18 -11.47
C LEU A 144 -12.69 -0.95 -12.48
N ALA A 145 -13.77 -1.61 -12.90
CA ALA A 145 -13.70 -2.66 -13.90
C ALA A 145 -13.31 -2.11 -15.29
N ASN A 146 -13.78 -0.91 -15.64
CA ASN A 146 -13.40 -0.24 -16.87
C ASN A 146 -11.91 0.16 -16.86
N GLU A 147 -11.43 0.76 -15.76
CA GLU A 147 -10.02 1.12 -15.59
C GLU A 147 -9.10 -0.10 -15.68
N TYR A 148 -9.47 -1.21 -15.04
CA TYR A 148 -8.73 -2.47 -15.13
C TYR A 148 -8.70 -3.03 -16.56
N ALA A 149 -9.83 -3.01 -17.29
CA ALA A 149 -9.86 -3.45 -18.69
C ALA A 149 -8.94 -2.59 -19.59
N GLU A 150 -8.92 -1.27 -19.37
CA GLU A 150 -8.02 -0.35 -20.06
C GLU A 150 -6.55 -0.62 -19.74
N LEU A 151 -6.22 -0.84 -18.46
CA LEU A 151 -4.87 -1.21 -18.01
C LEU A 151 -4.39 -2.52 -18.68
N LEU A 152 -5.30 -3.48 -18.85
CA LEU A 152 -4.99 -4.73 -19.52
C LEU A 152 -5.01 -4.63 -21.05
N GLY A 153 -5.49 -3.54 -21.63
CA GLY A 153 -5.62 -3.35 -23.08
C GLY A 153 -6.73 -4.19 -23.70
N CYS A 154 -7.71 -4.64 -22.92
CA CYS A 154 -8.88 -5.36 -23.42
C CYS A 154 -9.96 -4.36 -23.86
N SER A 155 -10.65 -4.62 -24.98
CA SER A 155 -11.83 -3.84 -25.35
C SER A 155 -13.05 -4.35 -24.59
N LYS A 156 -13.42 -3.67 -23.49
CA LYS A 156 -14.66 -3.81 -22.70
C LYS A 156 -14.94 -5.13 -21.96
N SER A 157 -14.20 -6.20 -22.22
CA SER A 157 -14.21 -7.40 -21.37
C SER A 157 -12.90 -8.17 -21.51
N CYS A 158 -12.08 -8.16 -20.46
CA CYS A 158 -11.32 -9.34 -20.09
C CYS A 158 -12.25 -10.25 -19.26
#